data_AF-A0A0K0DMU5-F1
#
_entry.id   AF-A0A0K0DMU5-F1
#
_cell.length_a   1.000
_cell.length_b   1.000
_cell.length_c   1.000
_cell.angle_alpha   90.00
_cell.angle_beta   90.00
_cell.angle_gamma   90.00
#
_symmetry.space_group_name_H-M   'P 1'
#
loop_
_entity.id
_entity.type
_entity.pdbx_description
1 polymer ?
#
loop_
_entity_poly.entity_id
_entity_poly.type
_entity_poly.pdbx_seq_one_letter_code
_entity_poly.pdbx_strand_id
1 'polypeptide(L)'
;LGVRYGEHLRVSVAANQGGRKYMEDRVHIETVRKEDGSIKFTFFGIFDGHGGHEASEYVRRNLLNNIMQSDLFDSDDDDDILEAIRLGFLTTHHGIWKVVSEWPRTASGYTSTAGTTASVAIIRNGKLYTGHVGDSAIILLKRSYNIEDLVPHRLTVDHKPESEDEQARIRIAGGSVALKSGVARVVWTLRRSTPTESIPFLAVARSLGDVWSYCEDTKEFIVSPEPDLAVEELTGDDVCLILASDGLTNVLGPIQVFIFHHTNLARVLVANAFRNWRHLRADNVTAIAVCFTSYLLKLSSLFLLLCSVNESVDKVFISDPECVIRISPFAALKLFTYRTPILYKGARDPNFAVVEYVGPGFITHNEECLIEEHYRASCMDANYTDIMEEIAPESVLSLNPKIDPSIMCSDLNVHSMRQMRRNCDHCKLHLLRLELKYDLGTQALKLLDFHIFFSSCFLQRRVTRSTSKVTVEVH
;
A
#
# COMPACT_ATOMS: atom_id res chain seq x y z
N LEU A 1 1.73 -4.11 -32.40
CA LEU A 1 1.00 -4.68 -31.25
C LEU A 1 0.82 -3.57 -30.24
N GLY A 2 -0.41 -3.09 -30.02
CA GLY A 2 -0.67 -1.99 -29.08
C GLY A 2 -0.29 -2.37 -27.66
N VAL A 3 0.19 -1.39 -26.88
CA VAL A 3 0.50 -1.57 -25.45
C VAL A 3 -0.83 -1.79 -24.72
N ARG A 4 -0.98 -2.93 -24.04
CA ARG A 4 -2.11 -3.18 -23.14
C ARG A 4 -1.70 -2.85 -21.72
N TYR A 5 -2.33 -1.83 -21.15
CA TYR A 5 -2.08 -1.41 -19.77
C TYR A 5 -2.74 -2.40 -18.79
N GLY A 6 -2.18 -2.52 -17.57
CA GLY A 6 -2.74 -3.41 -16.54
C GLY A 6 -2.42 -4.90 -16.68
N GLU A 7 -1.71 -5.34 -17.73
CA GLU A 7 -1.30 -6.76 -17.88
C GLU A 7 0.01 -7.10 -17.15
N HIS A 8 0.85 -6.10 -16.87
CA HIS A 8 2.12 -6.26 -16.19
C HIS A 8 2.16 -5.47 -14.88
N LEU A 9 1.96 -6.16 -13.77
CA LEU A 9 1.81 -5.57 -12.45
C LEU A 9 2.97 -5.96 -11.55
N ARG A 10 3.40 -5.04 -10.69
CA ARG A 10 4.24 -5.36 -9.54
C ARG A 10 3.48 -5.02 -8.27
N VAL A 11 3.13 -6.04 -7.52
CA VAL A 11 2.25 -5.98 -6.36
C VAL A 11 3.05 -6.16 -5.08
N SER A 12 2.78 -5.32 -4.10
CA SER A 12 3.27 -5.45 -2.74
C SER A 12 2.15 -5.16 -1.75
N VAL A 13 2.18 -5.81 -0.59
CA VAL A 13 1.18 -5.69 0.48
C VAL A 13 1.89 -5.51 1.81
N ALA A 14 1.31 -4.70 2.68
CA ALA A 14 1.75 -4.59 4.07
C ALA A 14 0.53 -4.33 4.94
N ALA A 15 0.42 -5.07 6.04
CA ALA A 15 -0.64 -4.93 7.03
C ALA A 15 -0.04 -5.00 8.43
N ASN A 16 -0.47 -4.13 9.33
CA ASN A 16 0.06 -4.11 10.69
C ASN A 16 -1.00 -3.63 11.70
N GLN A 17 -1.03 -4.28 12.87
CA GLN A 17 -2.01 -3.96 13.92
C GLN A 17 -1.80 -2.57 14.57
N GLY A 18 -0.65 -1.93 14.33
CA GLY A 18 -0.31 -0.64 14.91
C GLY A 18 -0.30 -0.71 16.44
N GLY A 19 -1.04 0.19 17.09
CA GLY A 19 -1.16 0.23 18.55
C GLY A 19 -2.45 -0.39 19.09
N ARG A 20 -3.26 -1.03 18.25
CA ARG A 20 -4.55 -1.64 18.63
C ARG A 20 -4.33 -3.02 19.26
N LYS A 21 -5.33 -3.48 20.02
CA LYS A 21 -5.36 -4.82 20.62
C LYS A 21 -5.80 -5.92 19.63
N TYR A 22 -6.23 -5.54 18.44
CA TYR A 22 -6.83 -6.38 17.41
C TYR A 22 -6.28 -6.00 16.04
N MET A 23 -6.44 -6.89 15.07
CA MET A 23 -6.25 -6.64 13.64
C MET A 23 -7.57 -6.97 12.95
N GLU A 24 -8.37 -5.95 12.66
CA GLU A 24 -9.68 -6.07 12.02
C GLU A 24 -9.61 -5.81 10.51
N ASP A 25 -8.54 -5.18 10.01
CA ASP A 25 -8.26 -5.05 8.58
C ASP A 25 -8.08 -6.41 7.89
N ARG A 26 -8.58 -6.51 6.66
CA ARG A 26 -8.38 -7.66 5.74
C ARG A 26 -7.97 -7.19 4.36
N VAL A 27 -7.24 -8.06 3.66
CA VAL A 27 -6.80 -7.88 2.27
C VAL A 27 -7.28 -9.06 1.46
N HIS A 28 -7.68 -8.88 0.20
CA HIS A 28 -7.84 -9.97 -0.78
C HIS A 28 -7.16 -9.60 -2.09
N ILE A 29 -6.31 -10.49 -2.61
CA ILE A 29 -5.67 -10.31 -3.92
C ILE A 29 -5.80 -11.58 -4.74
N GLU A 30 -6.37 -11.45 -5.93
CA GLU A 30 -6.61 -12.60 -6.79
C GLU A 30 -6.38 -12.26 -8.26
N THR A 31 -5.68 -13.15 -8.97
CA THR A 31 -5.48 -13.04 -10.41
C THR A 31 -6.13 -14.23 -11.09
N VAL A 32 -7.17 -13.96 -11.89
CA VAL A 32 -7.86 -14.99 -12.65
C VAL A 32 -7.33 -15.00 -14.08
N ARG A 33 -6.96 -16.18 -14.56
CA ARG A 33 -6.44 -16.39 -15.92
C ARG A 33 -7.46 -17.13 -16.77
N LYS A 34 -7.40 -16.90 -18.09
CA LYS A 34 -8.12 -17.67 -19.10
C LYS A 34 -7.37 -18.98 -19.39
N GLU A 35 -8.00 -19.88 -20.14
CA GLU A 35 -7.41 -21.17 -20.55
C GLU A 35 -6.12 -21.00 -21.37
N ASP A 36 -6.01 -19.92 -22.14
CA ASP A 36 -4.81 -19.58 -22.91
C ASP A 36 -3.65 -18.99 -22.06
N GLY A 37 -3.85 -18.90 -20.74
CA GLY A 37 -2.90 -18.35 -19.77
C GLY A 37 -2.96 -16.83 -19.59
N SER A 38 -3.63 -16.10 -20.50
CA SER A 38 -3.78 -14.65 -20.41
C SER A 38 -4.58 -14.25 -19.17
N ILE A 39 -4.32 -13.05 -18.64
CA ILE A 39 -5.03 -12.55 -17.46
C ILE A 39 -6.45 -12.16 -17.88
N LYS A 40 -7.47 -12.76 -17.24
CA LYS A 40 -8.87 -12.33 -17.37
C LYS A 40 -9.07 -11.03 -16.58
N PHE A 41 -8.67 -11.03 -15.31
CA PHE A 41 -8.63 -9.83 -14.48
C PHE A 41 -7.72 -10.04 -13.25
N THR A 42 -7.34 -8.95 -12.60
CA THR A 42 -6.76 -8.97 -11.24
C THR A 42 -7.62 -8.16 -10.29
N PHE A 43 -8.01 -8.76 -9.17
CA PHE A 43 -8.78 -8.14 -8.10
C PHE A 43 -7.88 -7.77 -6.92
N PHE A 44 -8.12 -6.60 -6.35
CA PHE A 44 -7.53 -6.13 -5.11
C PHE A 44 -8.64 -5.60 -4.21
N GLY A 45 -8.63 -5.98 -2.93
CA GLY A 45 -9.58 -5.47 -1.94
C GLY A 45 -8.92 -5.20 -0.61
N ILE A 46 -9.25 -4.06 0.01
CA ILE A 46 -8.99 -3.76 1.42
C ILE A 46 -10.32 -3.60 2.13
N PHE A 47 -10.40 -4.20 3.31
CA PHE A 47 -11.58 -4.19 4.17
C PHE A 47 -11.15 -3.78 5.57
N ASP A 48 -11.36 -2.51 5.93
CA ASP A 48 -11.07 -1.97 7.27
C ASP A 48 -12.24 -2.35 8.17
N GLY A 49 -12.00 -3.24 9.14
CA GLY A 49 -13.04 -3.82 9.97
C GLY A 49 -13.25 -3.04 11.27
N HIS A 50 -14.48 -3.03 11.78
CA HIS A 50 -14.79 -2.41 13.06
C HIS A 50 -15.85 -3.19 13.82
N GLY A 51 -15.80 -3.09 15.16
CA GLY A 51 -16.79 -3.73 16.03
C GLY A 51 -16.71 -5.26 16.03
N GLY A 52 -15.57 -5.82 15.61
CA GLY A 52 -15.36 -7.22 15.31
C GLY A 52 -14.73 -7.40 13.92
N HIS A 53 -13.96 -8.47 13.74
CA HIS A 53 -13.32 -8.80 12.46
C HIS A 53 -14.19 -9.70 11.56
N GLU A 54 -15.37 -10.11 12.05
CA GLU A 54 -16.23 -11.08 11.39
C GLU A 54 -16.76 -10.54 10.05
N ALA A 55 -17.10 -9.25 9.99
CA ALA A 55 -17.56 -8.60 8.77
C ALA A 55 -16.45 -8.49 7.72
N SER A 56 -15.28 -7.98 8.09
CA SER A 56 -14.14 -7.86 7.16
C SER A 56 -13.68 -9.22 6.64
N GLU A 57 -13.69 -10.26 7.50
CA GLU A 57 -13.37 -11.62 7.08
C GLU A 57 -14.44 -12.23 6.17
N TYR A 58 -15.72 -12.00 6.46
CA TYR A 58 -16.81 -12.46 5.59
C TYR A 58 -16.73 -11.80 4.22
N VAL A 59 -16.55 -10.48 4.16
CA VAL A 59 -16.42 -9.74 2.90
C VAL A 59 -15.20 -10.23 2.11
N ARG A 60 -14.04 -10.36 2.75
CA ARG A 60 -12.82 -10.91 2.12
C ARG A 60 -13.07 -12.23 1.41
N ARG A 61 -13.84 -13.15 2.01
CA ARG A 61 -14.09 -14.50 1.46
C ARG A 61 -15.16 -14.56 0.38
N ASN A 62 -16.11 -13.63 0.38
CA ASN A 62 -17.34 -13.77 -0.41
C ASN A 62 -17.50 -12.70 -1.49
N LEU A 63 -16.96 -11.50 -1.32
CA LEU A 63 -17.27 -10.36 -2.19
C LEU A 63 -16.92 -10.64 -3.65
N LEU A 64 -15.69 -11.05 -3.94
CA LEU A 64 -15.29 -11.35 -5.32
C LEU A 64 -16.13 -12.46 -5.95
N ASN A 65 -16.42 -13.54 -5.20
CA ASN A 65 -17.25 -14.62 -5.69
C ASN A 65 -18.67 -14.15 -6.03
N ASN A 66 -19.26 -13.29 -5.20
CA ASN A 66 -20.59 -12.73 -5.44
C ASN A 66 -20.60 -11.77 -6.65
N ILE A 67 -19.53 -11.01 -6.87
CA ILE A 67 -19.37 -10.18 -8.08
C ILE A 67 -19.31 -11.08 -9.32
N MET A 68 -18.50 -12.14 -9.28
CA MET A 68 -18.28 -13.05 -10.40
C MET A 68 -19.47 -13.96 -10.74
N GLN A 69 -20.41 -14.14 -9.81
CA GLN A 69 -21.63 -14.93 -10.05
C GLN A 69 -22.66 -14.19 -10.90
N SER A 70 -22.53 -12.87 -11.05
CA SER A 70 -23.39 -12.11 -11.96
C SER A 70 -22.97 -12.37 -13.42
N ASP A 71 -23.93 -12.77 -14.26
CA ASP A 71 -23.69 -12.93 -15.70
C ASP A 71 -23.21 -11.62 -16.36
N LEU A 72 -23.57 -10.47 -15.77
CA LEU A 72 -23.13 -9.14 -16.21
C LEU A 72 -21.62 -8.95 -16.05
N PHE A 73 -20.99 -9.66 -15.10
CA PHE A 73 -19.54 -9.53 -14.91
C PHE A 73 -18.76 -10.02 -16.12
N ASP A 74 -19.29 -10.96 -16.92
CA ASP A 74 -18.61 -11.45 -18.11
C ASP A 74 -18.88 -10.63 -19.38
N SER A 75 -19.70 -9.57 -19.27
CA SER A 75 -19.93 -8.59 -20.35
C SER A 75 -18.65 -7.83 -20.73
N ASP A 76 -18.67 -7.23 -21.92
CA ASP A 76 -17.67 -6.25 -22.37
C ASP A 76 -18.17 -4.80 -22.23
N ASP A 77 -19.42 -4.61 -21.79
CA ASP A 77 -19.99 -3.32 -21.48
C ASP A 77 -19.60 -2.87 -20.07
N ASP A 78 -19.19 -1.60 -19.93
CA ASP A 78 -18.69 -1.08 -18.66
C ASP A 78 -19.80 -0.99 -17.61
N ASP A 79 -21.02 -0.59 -18.00
CA ASP A 79 -22.14 -0.42 -17.08
C ASP A 79 -22.61 -1.77 -16.52
N ASP A 80 -22.59 -2.83 -17.35
CA ASP A 80 -22.85 -4.20 -16.90
C ASP A 80 -21.85 -4.65 -15.84
N ILE A 81 -20.56 -4.38 -16.04
CA ILE A 81 -19.50 -4.75 -15.08
C ILE A 81 -19.66 -3.94 -13.78
N LEU A 82 -19.96 -2.64 -13.86
CA LEU A 82 -20.23 -1.81 -12.69
C LEU A 82 -21.46 -2.31 -11.93
N GLU A 83 -22.54 -2.69 -12.62
CA GLU A 83 -23.72 -3.28 -12.00
C GLU A 83 -23.40 -4.63 -11.33
N ALA A 84 -22.56 -5.47 -11.95
CA ALA A 84 -22.10 -6.70 -11.32
C ALA A 84 -21.34 -6.43 -10.01
N ILE A 85 -20.51 -5.39 -9.97
CA ILE A 85 -19.82 -4.97 -8.74
C ILE A 85 -20.85 -4.52 -7.70
N ARG A 86 -21.81 -3.67 -8.08
CA ARG A 86 -22.91 -3.22 -7.21
C ARG A 86 -23.67 -4.38 -6.57
N LEU A 87 -24.15 -5.30 -7.41
CA LEU A 87 -24.88 -6.49 -6.99
C LEU A 87 -24.03 -7.40 -6.09
N GLY A 88 -22.73 -7.50 -6.35
CA GLY A 88 -21.80 -8.22 -5.49
C GLY A 88 -21.71 -7.64 -4.08
N PHE A 89 -21.62 -6.30 -3.94
CA PHE A 89 -21.64 -5.62 -2.64
C PHE A 89 -22.95 -5.89 -1.89
N LEU A 90 -24.09 -5.67 -2.54
CA LEU A 90 -25.41 -5.86 -1.93
C LEU A 90 -25.67 -7.32 -1.54
N THR A 91 -25.32 -8.27 -2.42
CA THR A 91 -25.45 -9.71 -2.15
C THR A 91 -24.57 -10.11 -0.97
N THR A 92 -23.35 -9.59 -0.89
CA THR A 92 -22.44 -9.85 0.24
C THR A 92 -22.98 -9.29 1.54
N HIS A 93 -23.52 -8.07 1.53
CA HIS A 93 -24.15 -7.47 2.70
C HIS A 93 -25.36 -8.29 3.19
N HIS A 94 -26.25 -8.70 2.28
CA HIS A 94 -27.37 -9.56 2.63
C HIS A 94 -26.93 -10.95 3.10
N GLY A 95 -25.79 -11.44 2.62
CA GLY A 95 -25.13 -12.64 3.13
C GLY A 95 -24.73 -12.51 4.60
N ILE A 96 -24.13 -11.37 4.98
CA ILE A 96 -23.78 -11.05 6.38
C ILE A 96 -25.03 -11.08 7.27
N TRP A 97 -26.12 -10.46 6.84
CA TRP A 97 -27.37 -10.46 7.62
C TRP A 97 -27.82 -11.88 8.00
N LYS A 98 -27.68 -12.84 7.09
CA LYS A 98 -28.08 -14.24 7.33
C LYS A 98 -27.23 -14.95 8.38
N VAL A 99 -25.97 -14.53 8.59
CA VAL A 99 -25.02 -15.22 9.48
C VAL A 99 -24.67 -14.43 10.74
N VAL A 100 -25.04 -13.14 10.83
CA VAL A 100 -24.70 -12.25 11.95
C VAL A 100 -25.14 -12.79 13.32
N SER A 101 -26.20 -13.60 13.37
CA SER A 101 -26.70 -14.20 14.61
C SER A 101 -25.73 -15.23 15.22
N GLU A 102 -24.80 -15.76 14.41
CA GLU A 102 -23.77 -16.72 14.82
C GLU A 102 -22.51 -16.03 15.32
N TRP A 103 -22.38 -14.71 15.11
CA TRP A 103 -21.20 -13.93 15.51
C TRP A 103 -21.24 -13.58 17.00
N PRO A 104 -20.07 -13.30 17.62
CA PRO A 104 -19.99 -12.88 19.01
C PRO A 104 -20.91 -11.69 19.28
N ARG A 105 -21.73 -11.82 20.33
CA ARG A 105 -22.59 -10.73 20.80
C ARG A 105 -21.76 -9.63 21.44
N THR A 106 -22.30 -8.42 21.47
CA THR A 106 -21.70 -7.31 22.21
C THR A 106 -21.60 -7.66 23.70
N ALA A 107 -20.75 -6.97 24.45
CA ALA A 107 -20.63 -7.15 25.90
C ALA A 107 -21.96 -6.92 26.65
N SER A 108 -22.89 -6.17 26.06
CA SER A 108 -24.24 -5.92 26.57
C SER A 108 -25.29 -6.92 26.08
N GLY A 109 -24.90 -7.95 25.33
CA GLY A 109 -25.75 -9.05 24.87
C GLY A 109 -26.52 -8.79 23.58
N TYR A 110 -26.28 -7.65 22.90
CA TYR A 110 -26.89 -7.36 21.59
C TYR A 110 -26.21 -8.17 20.48
N THR A 111 -26.88 -8.27 19.33
CA THR A 111 -26.29 -8.82 18.11
C THR A 111 -25.00 -8.11 17.75
N SER A 112 -24.09 -8.81 17.07
CA SER A 112 -22.81 -8.24 16.65
C SER A 112 -23.01 -6.92 15.91
N THR A 113 -22.15 -5.95 16.21
CA THR A 113 -22.06 -4.66 15.53
C THR A 113 -20.91 -4.64 14.53
N ALA A 114 -20.39 -5.82 14.15
CA ALA A 114 -19.29 -5.91 13.22
C ALA A 114 -19.70 -5.36 11.86
N GLY A 115 -18.85 -4.49 11.32
CA GLY A 115 -18.95 -3.94 9.99
C GLY A 115 -17.57 -3.76 9.39
N THR A 116 -17.53 -3.38 8.12
CA THR A 116 -16.27 -3.12 7.43
C THR A 116 -16.46 -2.15 6.28
N THR A 117 -15.47 -1.30 6.06
CA THR A 117 -15.32 -0.62 4.78
C THR A 117 -15.00 -1.65 3.69
N ALA A 118 -15.20 -1.30 2.43
CA ALA A 118 -14.71 -2.10 1.33
C ALA A 118 -14.27 -1.19 0.20
N SER A 119 -12.99 -1.24 -0.13
CA SER A 119 -12.42 -0.57 -1.29
C SER A 119 -11.81 -1.61 -2.19
N VAL A 120 -12.40 -1.81 -3.37
CA VAL A 120 -11.98 -2.83 -4.33
C VAL A 120 -11.60 -2.21 -5.66
N ALA A 121 -10.62 -2.82 -6.31
CA ALA A 121 -10.13 -2.46 -7.63
C ALA A 121 -10.01 -3.73 -8.49
N ILE A 122 -10.60 -3.69 -9.68
CA ILE A 122 -10.53 -4.77 -10.67
C ILE A 122 -9.86 -4.22 -11.93
N ILE A 123 -8.70 -4.80 -12.26
CA ILE A 123 -8.00 -4.50 -13.50
C ILE A 123 -8.38 -5.53 -14.54
N ARG A 124 -9.05 -5.09 -15.61
CA ARG A 124 -9.55 -5.95 -16.69
C ARG A 124 -9.50 -5.20 -18.02
N ASN A 125 -8.98 -5.84 -19.06
CA ASN A 125 -8.97 -5.31 -20.44
C ASN A 125 -8.42 -3.87 -20.57
N GLY A 126 -7.40 -3.50 -19.79
CA GLY A 126 -6.84 -2.14 -19.81
C GLY A 126 -7.66 -1.09 -19.06
N LYS A 127 -8.70 -1.50 -18.33
CA LYS A 127 -9.52 -0.63 -17.49
C LYS A 127 -9.36 -0.97 -16.02
N LEU A 128 -9.59 0.03 -15.18
CA LEU A 128 -9.64 -0.05 -13.73
C LEU A 128 -11.08 0.21 -13.28
N TYR A 129 -11.75 -0.82 -12.76
CA TYR A 129 -13.07 -0.70 -12.15
C TYR A 129 -12.92 -0.61 -10.64
N THR A 130 -13.64 0.28 -9.99
CA THR A 130 -13.61 0.45 -8.54
C THR A 130 -15.00 0.34 -7.92
N GLY A 131 -15.04 -0.21 -6.71
CA GLY A 131 -16.22 -0.22 -5.86
C GLY A 131 -15.83 0.17 -4.44
N HIS A 132 -16.57 1.10 -3.84
CA HIS A 132 -16.17 1.71 -2.59
C HIS A 132 -17.33 1.98 -1.62
N VAL A 133 -17.20 1.50 -0.38
CA VAL A 133 -17.96 1.97 0.79
C VAL A 133 -17.02 2.24 1.96
N GLY A 134 -17.27 3.29 2.73
CA GLY A 134 -16.49 3.68 3.91
C GLY A 134 -15.49 4.80 3.63
N ASP A 135 -14.34 4.76 4.29
CA ASP A 135 -13.32 5.82 4.32
C ASP A 135 -11.88 5.31 4.10
N SER A 136 -11.75 4.08 3.61
CA SER A 136 -10.53 3.61 2.95
C SER A 136 -10.32 4.34 1.61
N ALA A 137 -9.09 4.30 1.06
CA ALA A 137 -8.77 5.03 -0.16
C ALA A 137 -8.30 4.13 -1.31
N ILE A 138 -8.69 4.51 -2.52
CA ILE A 138 -8.05 4.08 -3.76
C ILE A 138 -7.39 5.31 -4.39
N ILE A 139 -6.10 5.23 -4.70
CA ILE A 139 -5.29 6.34 -5.17
C ILE A 139 -4.48 5.90 -6.38
N LEU A 140 -4.60 6.62 -7.49
CA LEU A 140 -3.87 6.40 -8.71
C LEU A 140 -2.77 7.45 -8.87
N LEU A 141 -1.52 7.02 -8.83
CA LEU A 141 -0.35 7.86 -9.06
C LEU A 141 -0.14 8.01 -10.57
N LYS A 142 -0.25 9.24 -11.07
CA LYS A 142 -0.04 9.58 -12.47
C LYS A 142 1.24 10.38 -12.66
N ARG A 143 1.92 10.19 -13.79
CA ARG A 143 3.07 10.98 -14.18
C ARG A 143 2.64 12.39 -14.53
N SER A 144 3.29 13.40 -13.96
CA SER A 144 3.09 14.78 -14.39
C SER A 144 3.85 15.06 -15.69
N TYR A 145 3.21 15.75 -16.64
CA TYR A 145 3.90 16.20 -17.87
C TYR A 145 4.91 17.33 -17.62
N ASN A 146 4.76 18.06 -16.51
CA ASN A 146 5.50 19.31 -16.24
C ASN A 146 6.54 19.18 -15.11
N ILE A 147 6.52 18.07 -14.36
CA ILE A 147 7.38 17.83 -13.20
C ILE A 147 7.80 16.37 -13.25
N GLU A 148 9.03 16.01 -12.88
CA GLU A 148 9.45 14.61 -12.70
C GLU A 148 8.73 13.90 -11.52
N ASP A 149 7.77 14.57 -10.88
CA ASP A 149 7.01 14.08 -9.74
C ASP A 149 5.76 13.29 -10.16
N LEU A 150 5.40 12.32 -9.32
CA LEU A 150 4.12 11.61 -9.40
C LEU A 150 3.04 12.41 -8.69
N VAL A 151 1.89 12.57 -9.34
CA VAL A 151 0.72 13.25 -8.78
C VAL A 151 -0.27 12.21 -8.30
N PRO A 152 -0.70 12.26 -7.02
CA PRO A 152 -1.74 11.36 -6.51
C PRO A 152 -3.13 11.83 -6.95
N HIS A 153 -3.88 10.95 -7.60
CA HIS A 153 -5.29 11.12 -7.91
C HIS A 153 -6.11 10.18 -7.03
N ARG A 154 -6.77 10.71 -6.00
CA ARG A 154 -7.67 9.91 -5.15
C ARG A 154 -8.95 9.62 -5.93
N LEU A 155 -9.25 8.33 -6.10
CA LEU A 155 -10.41 7.83 -6.85
C LEU A 155 -11.65 7.63 -5.97
N THR A 156 -11.49 7.69 -4.64
CA THR A 156 -12.59 7.55 -3.68
C THR A 156 -12.80 8.82 -2.86
N VAL A 157 -14.05 9.07 -2.51
CA VAL A 157 -14.45 10.11 -1.55
C VAL A 157 -14.88 9.40 -0.27
N ASP A 158 -14.42 9.90 0.88
CA ASP A 158 -14.76 9.27 2.16
C ASP A 158 -16.24 9.45 2.47
N HIS A 159 -16.92 8.35 2.76
CA HIS A 159 -18.30 8.31 3.20
C HIS A 159 -18.41 8.68 4.67
N LYS A 160 -18.20 9.97 4.98
CA LYS A 160 -18.24 10.49 6.35
C LYS A 160 -19.66 10.93 6.74
N PRO A 161 -20.13 10.67 7.97
CA PRO A 161 -21.45 11.09 8.44
C PRO A 161 -21.70 12.60 8.36
N GLU A 162 -20.65 13.42 8.38
CA GLU A 162 -20.73 14.88 8.26
C GLU A 162 -20.89 15.38 6.81
N SER A 163 -20.64 14.56 5.79
CA SER A 163 -20.80 14.95 4.39
C SER A 163 -22.26 15.27 4.07
N GLU A 164 -22.53 16.31 3.28
CA GLU A 164 -23.89 16.80 3.02
C GLU A 164 -24.81 15.72 2.43
N ASP A 165 -24.33 15.00 1.41
CA ASP A 165 -25.08 13.92 0.76
C ASP A 165 -25.38 12.76 1.73
N GLU A 166 -24.40 12.38 2.55
CA GLU A 166 -24.56 11.31 3.53
C GLU A 166 -25.49 11.71 4.68
N GLN A 167 -25.43 12.96 5.16
CA GLN A 167 -26.39 13.47 6.14
C GLN A 167 -27.83 13.44 5.60
N ALA A 168 -28.02 13.81 4.33
CA ALA A 168 -29.32 13.77 3.68
C ALA A 168 -29.83 12.32 3.56
N ARG A 169 -28.99 11.40 3.07
CA ARG A 169 -29.31 9.97 2.97
C ARG A 169 -29.65 9.36 4.33
N ILE A 170 -28.82 9.58 5.35
CA ILE A 170 -29.04 9.09 6.72
C ILE A 170 -30.39 9.57 7.25
N ARG A 171 -30.75 10.84 7.01
CA ARG A 171 -32.03 11.41 7.45
C ARG A 171 -33.21 10.77 6.72
N ILE A 172 -33.11 10.57 5.41
CA ILE A 172 -34.15 9.92 4.59
C ILE A 172 -34.38 8.47 5.05
N ALA A 173 -33.29 7.74 5.36
CA ALA A 173 -33.35 6.38 5.89
C ALA A 173 -33.90 6.30 7.35
N GLY A 174 -34.24 7.43 7.97
CA GLY A 174 -34.79 7.51 9.34
C GLY A 174 -33.73 7.55 10.45
N GLY A 175 -32.46 7.73 10.09
CA GLY A 175 -31.34 7.88 11.01
C GLY A 175 -31.03 9.32 11.40
N SER A 176 -30.01 9.49 12.23
CA SER A 176 -29.48 10.80 12.60
C SER A 176 -27.98 10.77 12.83
N VAL A 177 -27.35 11.95 12.79
CA VAL A 177 -25.93 12.16 13.04
C VAL A 177 -25.76 13.03 14.26
N ALA A 178 -24.82 12.66 15.13
CA ALA A 178 -24.49 13.42 16.34
C ALA A 178 -22.97 13.51 16.54
N LEU A 179 -22.52 14.60 17.16
CA LEU A 179 -21.12 14.79 17.50
C LEU A 179 -20.77 14.09 18.82
N LYS A 180 -19.66 13.35 18.83
CA LYS A 180 -19.06 12.82 20.05
C LYS A 180 -17.57 13.12 20.05
N SER A 181 -17.14 13.93 21.01
CA SER A 181 -15.75 14.40 21.09
C SER A 181 -15.25 15.05 19.80
N GLY A 182 -16.10 15.82 19.12
CA GLY A 182 -15.78 16.52 17.87
C GLY A 182 -15.86 15.67 16.60
N VAL A 183 -16.13 14.36 16.69
CA VAL A 183 -16.29 13.47 15.53
C VAL A 183 -17.77 13.23 15.29
N ALA A 184 -18.24 13.45 14.06
CA ALA A 184 -19.60 13.14 13.66
C ALA A 184 -19.80 11.62 13.56
N ARG A 185 -20.92 11.14 14.08
CA ARG A 185 -21.23 9.72 14.14
C ARG A 185 -22.69 9.46 13.82
N VAL A 186 -22.94 8.40 13.06
CA VAL A 186 -24.27 7.82 12.91
C VAL A 186 -24.75 7.33 14.28
N VAL A 187 -25.98 7.71 14.63
CA VAL A 187 -26.59 7.37 15.91
C VAL A 187 -27.22 5.99 15.85
N TRP A 188 -26.83 5.12 16.79
CA TRP A 188 -27.52 3.87 17.05
C TRP A 188 -28.66 4.10 18.04
N THR A 189 -29.89 3.81 17.59
CA THR A 189 -31.10 3.95 18.41
C THR A 189 -31.54 2.59 18.94
N LEU A 190 -31.33 2.35 20.23
CA LEU A 190 -31.72 1.11 20.90
C LEU A 190 -33.12 1.26 21.49
N ARG A 191 -34.09 0.54 20.92
CA ARG A 191 -35.44 0.41 21.50
C ARG A 191 -35.41 -0.59 22.66
N ARG A 192 -35.14 -0.09 23.87
CA ARG A 192 -35.32 -0.84 25.12
C ARG A 192 -36.77 -0.73 25.58
N SER A 193 -37.18 -1.60 26.51
CA SER A 193 -38.53 -1.60 27.08
C SER A 193 -38.94 -0.25 27.71
N THR A 194 -37.98 0.59 28.11
CA THR A 194 -38.06 2.06 28.39
C THR A 194 -36.70 2.52 28.97
N PRO A 195 -36.20 3.76 28.75
CA PRO A 195 -36.39 4.66 27.61
C PRO A 195 -35.46 4.31 26.43
N THR A 196 -35.77 4.81 25.24
CA THR A 196 -34.93 4.69 24.03
C THR A 196 -33.57 5.36 24.24
N GLU A 197 -32.49 4.60 24.01
CA GLU A 197 -31.13 5.12 24.13
C GLU A 197 -30.60 5.46 22.73
N SER A 198 -30.09 6.68 22.56
CA SER A 198 -29.48 7.17 21.31
C SER A 198 -27.99 7.36 21.52
N ILE A 199 -27.18 6.56 20.84
CA ILE A 199 -25.74 6.49 21.05
C ILE A 199 -25.03 6.94 19.76
N PRO A 200 -24.26 8.05 19.78
CA PRO A 200 -23.36 8.37 18.66
C PRO A 200 -22.31 7.27 18.53
N PHE A 201 -22.44 6.45 17.49
CA PHE A 201 -21.83 5.13 17.43
C PHE A 201 -20.75 5.05 16.33
N LEU A 202 -21.13 5.13 15.06
CA LEU A 202 -20.24 4.81 13.94
C LEU A 202 -19.74 6.07 13.20
N ALA A 203 -18.45 6.14 12.90
CA ALA A 203 -17.82 7.30 12.26
C ALA A 203 -17.73 7.21 10.73
N VAL A 204 -18.31 6.17 10.14
CA VAL A 204 -18.50 5.99 8.69
C VAL A 204 -19.99 5.93 8.39
N ALA A 205 -20.38 6.46 7.23
CA ALA A 205 -21.78 6.52 6.78
C ALA A 205 -22.15 5.30 5.91
N ARG A 206 -21.18 4.68 5.25
CA ARG A 206 -21.38 3.48 4.43
C ARG A 206 -20.42 2.37 4.83
N SER A 207 -20.90 1.13 4.82
CA SER A 207 -20.13 -0.07 5.15
C SER A 207 -20.89 -1.34 4.72
N LEU A 208 -20.18 -2.46 4.68
CA LEU A 208 -20.79 -3.79 4.68
C LEU A 208 -20.87 -4.31 6.12
N GLY A 209 -21.91 -5.05 6.47
CA GLY A 209 -22.20 -5.40 7.87
C GLY A 209 -23.05 -4.32 8.53
N ASP A 210 -22.76 -3.94 9.79
CA ASP A 210 -23.54 -2.91 10.51
C ASP A 210 -25.06 -3.08 10.43
N VAL A 211 -25.54 -4.33 10.40
CA VAL A 211 -26.95 -4.66 10.17
C VAL A 211 -27.88 -4.15 11.28
N TRP A 212 -27.30 -3.76 12.42
CA TRP A 212 -27.99 -3.02 13.48
C TRP A 212 -28.60 -1.69 12.99
N SER A 213 -28.10 -1.15 11.88
CA SER A 213 -28.52 0.13 11.29
C SER A 213 -29.77 0.03 10.42
N TYR A 214 -30.36 -1.16 10.27
CA TYR A 214 -31.61 -1.32 9.54
C TYR A 214 -32.77 -0.63 10.24
N CYS A 215 -33.50 0.18 9.48
CA CYS A 215 -34.67 0.90 9.93
C CYS A 215 -35.94 0.21 9.43
N GLU A 216 -36.72 -0.36 10.35
CA GLU A 216 -37.97 -1.07 10.01
C GLU A 216 -39.03 -0.17 9.38
N ASP A 217 -39.03 1.13 9.70
CA ASP A 217 -40.04 2.08 9.25
C ASP A 217 -39.81 2.49 7.77
N THR A 218 -38.55 2.63 7.35
CA THR A 218 -38.17 2.99 5.97
C THR A 218 -37.80 1.80 5.11
N LYS A 219 -37.53 0.63 5.73
CA LYS A 219 -36.99 -0.57 5.07
C LYS A 219 -35.61 -0.37 4.43
N GLU A 220 -34.86 0.60 4.94
CA GLU A 220 -33.51 0.95 4.47
C GLU A 220 -32.48 0.78 5.59
N PHE A 221 -31.21 0.67 5.20
CA PHE A 221 -30.10 0.77 6.14
C PHE A 221 -29.66 2.21 6.31
N ILE A 222 -29.57 2.66 7.56
CA ILE A 222 -29.01 3.97 7.89
C ILE A 222 -27.53 4.01 7.50
N VAL A 223 -26.78 2.93 7.73
CA VAL A 223 -25.41 2.76 7.23
C VAL A 223 -25.50 2.00 5.90
N SER A 224 -25.34 2.70 4.77
CA SER A 224 -25.66 2.12 3.46
C SER A 224 -24.58 1.12 2.99
N PRO A 225 -24.96 -0.03 2.42
CA PRO A 225 -24.04 -0.92 1.71
C PRO A 225 -23.83 -0.56 0.24
N GLU A 226 -24.51 0.48 -0.27
CA GLU A 226 -24.46 0.88 -1.67
C GLU A 226 -23.07 1.47 -2.01
N PRO A 227 -22.31 0.85 -2.92
CA PRO A 227 -20.99 1.33 -3.28
C PRO A 227 -21.05 2.51 -4.24
N ASP A 228 -20.08 3.41 -4.08
CA ASP A 228 -19.69 4.29 -5.18
C ASP A 228 -18.88 3.47 -6.20
N LEU A 229 -19.19 3.66 -7.47
CA LEU A 229 -18.66 2.88 -8.59
C LEU A 229 -18.01 3.79 -9.62
N ALA A 230 -16.87 3.38 -10.16
CA ALA A 230 -16.22 4.10 -11.25
C ALA A 230 -15.44 3.14 -12.17
N VAL A 231 -15.24 3.58 -13.41
CA VAL A 231 -14.35 2.94 -14.37
C VAL A 231 -13.41 4.00 -14.96
N GLU A 232 -12.12 3.70 -15.02
CA GLU A 232 -11.11 4.49 -15.73
C GLU A 232 -10.37 3.63 -16.75
N GLU A 233 -10.09 4.20 -17.92
CA GLU A 233 -9.13 3.61 -18.85
C GLU A 233 -7.71 3.84 -18.34
N LEU A 234 -6.91 2.78 -18.25
CA LEU A 234 -5.50 2.88 -17.89
C LEU A 234 -4.71 3.36 -19.11
N THR A 235 -3.79 4.28 -18.84
CA THR A 235 -2.97 4.98 -19.82
C THR A 235 -1.48 4.80 -19.51
N GLY A 236 -0.61 5.31 -20.39
CA GLY A 236 0.84 5.31 -20.16
C GLY A 236 1.31 6.22 -19.04
N ASP A 237 0.46 7.14 -18.59
CA ASP A 237 0.77 8.06 -17.51
C ASP A 237 0.42 7.48 -16.15
N ASP A 238 -0.37 6.41 -16.09
CA ASP A 238 -0.68 5.72 -14.85
C ASP A 238 0.51 4.87 -14.40
N VAL A 239 1.03 5.16 -13.21
CA VAL A 239 2.28 4.57 -12.71
C VAL A 239 2.02 3.55 -11.60
N CYS A 240 1.15 3.87 -10.65
CA CYS A 240 0.89 2.99 -9.51
C CYS A 240 -0.49 3.21 -8.91
N LEU A 241 -1.20 2.12 -8.65
CA LEU A 241 -2.41 2.11 -7.86
C LEU A 241 -2.09 1.77 -6.41
N ILE A 242 -2.64 2.52 -5.46
CA ILE A 242 -2.53 2.31 -4.02
C ILE A 242 -3.93 2.11 -3.47
N LEU A 243 -4.15 1.01 -2.72
CA LEU A 243 -5.30 0.86 -1.84
C LEU A 243 -4.80 0.98 -0.40
N ALA A 244 -5.55 1.67 0.45
CA ALA A 244 -5.13 1.91 1.83
C ALA A 244 -6.32 2.01 2.81
N SER A 245 -6.15 1.48 4.02
CA SER A 245 -7.06 1.75 5.15
C SER A 245 -6.83 3.15 5.72
N ASP A 246 -7.76 3.62 6.55
CA ASP A 246 -7.73 4.98 7.09
C ASP A 246 -6.52 5.22 8.02
N GLY A 247 -6.03 4.15 8.66
CA GLY A 247 -4.82 4.17 9.48
C GLY A 247 -3.58 4.60 8.72
N LEU A 248 -3.59 4.48 7.38
CA LEU A 248 -2.56 5.02 6.50
C LEU A 248 -2.89 6.45 6.05
N THR A 249 -4.09 6.67 5.52
CA THR A 249 -4.46 7.92 4.81
C THR A 249 -4.67 9.10 5.74
N ASN A 250 -5.09 8.86 6.99
CA ASN A 250 -5.26 9.90 8.01
C ASN A 250 -3.94 10.58 8.41
N VAL A 251 -2.80 9.94 8.16
CA VAL A 251 -1.46 10.43 8.57
C VAL A 251 -0.50 10.61 7.40
N LEU A 252 -0.86 10.18 6.20
CA LEU A 252 -0.09 10.48 5.00
C LEU A 252 -0.40 11.92 4.57
N GLY A 253 0.66 12.74 4.49
CA GLY A 253 0.58 14.03 3.81
C GLY A 253 0.46 13.87 2.29
N PRO A 254 0.65 14.95 1.51
CA PRO A 254 0.74 14.86 0.05
C PRO A 254 1.72 13.74 -0.32
N ILE A 255 1.25 12.76 -1.08
CA ILE A 255 1.97 11.52 -1.38
C ILE A 255 3.17 11.86 -2.26
N GLN A 256 4.31 12.21 -1.64
CA GLN A 256 5.62 12.22 -2.30
C GLN A 256 6.16 10.79 -2.26
N VAL A 257 5.63 9.94 -3.15
CA VAL A 257 6.09 8.57 -3.28
C VAL A 257 7.18 8.50 -4.33
N PHE A 258 8.40 8.26 -3.86
CA PHE A 258 9.50 7.84 -4.72
C PHE A 258 9.41 6.32 -4.91
N ILE A 259 8.98 5.89 -6.10
CA ILE A 259 8.89 4.47 -6.44
C ILE A 259 10.28 3.98 -6.85
N PHE A 260 10.96 3.26 -5.96
CA PHE A 260 12.23 2.61 -6.28
C PHE A 260 11.99 1.17 -6.75
N HIS A 261 12.66 0.76 -7.84
CA HIS A 261 12.43 -0.54 -8.46
C HIS A 261 12.71 -1.77 -7.57
N HIS A 262 13.46 -1.62 -6.49
CA HIS A 262 13.83 -2.72 -5.59
C HIS A 262 13.23 -2.56 -4.19
N THR A 263 12.13 -1.82 -4.07
CA THR A 263 11.46 -1.56 -2.79
C THR A 263 10.07 -2.19 -2.74
N ASN A 264 9.73 -2.71 -1.57
CA ASN A 264 8.35 -3.06 -1.24
C ASN A 264 7.61 -1.76 -0.87
N LEU A 265 6.90 -1.19 -1.84
CA LEU A 265 6.27 0.12 -1.70
C LEU A 265 5.20 0.13 -0.60
N ALA A 266 4.40 -0.93 -0.48
CA ALA A 266 3.41 -1.04 0.60
C ALA A 266 4.09 -0.94 1.99
N ARG A 267 5.21 -1.63 2.19
CA ARG A 267 5.96 -1.55 3.46
C ARG A 267 6.56 -0.16 3.69
N VAL A 268 7.04 0.51 2.64
CA VAL A 268 7.53 1.91 2.74
C VAL A 268 6.39 2.84 3.18
N LEU A 269 5.20 2.70 2.59
CA LEU A 269 4.02 3.48 2.96
C LEU A 269 3.64 3.27 4.42
N VAL A 270 3.50 2.02 4.88
CA VAL A 270 3.14 1.70 6.27
C VAL A 270 4.21 2.18 7.25
N ALA A 271 5.50 1.99 6.93
CA ALA A 271 6.60 2.49 7.77
C ALA A 271 6.59 4.01 7.91
N ASN A 272 6.26 4.74 6.83
CA ASN A 272 6.11 6.19 6.87
C ASN A 272 4.87 6.63 7.65
N ALA A 273 3.74 5.93 7.52
CA ALA A 273 2.55 6.19 8.31
C ALA A 273 2.85 6.09 9.81
N PHE A 274 3.58 5.06 10.27
CA PHE A 274 3.95 4.96 11.68
C PHE A 274 4.90 6.05 12.17
N ARG A 275 5.76 6.59 11.31
CA ARG A 275 6.56 7.79 11.65
C ARG A 275 5.66 9.01 11.87
N ASN A 276 4.58 9.12 11.09
CA ASN A 276 3.64 10.24 11.18
C ASN A 276 2.62 10.11 12.31
N TRP A 277 2.25 8.89 12.71
CA TRP A 277 1.52 8.65 13.97
C TRP A 277 2.29 9.10 15.21
N ARG A 278 3.62 9.20 15.13
CA ARG A 278 4.50 9.69 16.20
C ARG A 278 4.27 8.94 17.52
N HIS A 279 3.81 9.66 18.55
CA HIS A 279 3.55 9.10 19.88
C HIS A 279 2.09 8.68 20.08
N LEU A 280 1.21 8.99 19.11
CA LEU A 280 -0.19 8.59 19.19
C LEU A 280 -0.34 7.08 18.97
N ARG A 281 -1.45 6.55 19.48
CA ARG A 281 -1.83 5.16 19.23
C ARG A 281 -2.31 5.05 17.79
N ALA A 282 -1.55 4.34 16.97
CA ALA A 282 -1.90 4.10 15.58
C ALA A 282 -3.09 3.13 15.48
N ASP A 283 -3.87 3.28 14.42
CA ASP A 283 -4.87 2.29 14.04
C ASP A 283 -4.23 1.02 13.46
N ASN A 284 -5.05 0.07 13.03
CA ASN A 284 -4.64 -0.89 12.02
C ASN A 284 -4.23 -0.14 10.75
N VAL A 285 -3.12 -0.53 10.14
CA VAL A 285 -2.57 0.16 8.97
C VAL A 285 -2.29 -0.87 7.89
N THR A 286 -3.00 -0.76 6.78
CA THR A 286 -2.94 -1.68 5.66
C THR A 286 -2.77 -0.92 4.35
N ALA A 287 -1.89 -1.42 3.49
CA ALA A 287 -1.67 -0.89 2.15
C ALA A 287 -1.42 -2.00 1.13
N ILE A 288 -1.99 -1.83 -0.05
CA ILE A 288 -1.63 -2.56 -1.27
C ILE A 288 -1.06 -1.54 -2.24
N ALA A 289 0.10 -1.83 -2.83
CA ALA A 289 0.67 -1.01 -3.89
C ALA A 289 0.90 -1.86 -5.15
N VAL A 290 0.32 -1.41 -6.26
CA VAL A 290 0.34 -2.07 -7.57
C VAL A 290 1.00 -1.13 -8.57
N CYS A 291 2.29 -1.33 -8.85
CA CYS A 291 3.00 -0.53 -9.85
C CYS A 291 2.74 -1.11 -11.25
N PHE A 292 2.31 -0.27 -12.19
CA PHE A 292 2.18 -0.61 -13.59
C PHE A 292 3.56 -0.62 -14.23
N THR A 293 4.01 -1.80 -14.64
CA THR A 293 5.33 -1.94 -15.28
C THR A 293 5.19 -1.82 -16.78
N SER A 294 5.88 -0.85 -17.40
CA SER A 294 6.08 -0.88 -18.85
C SER A 294 7.02 -2.04 -19.19
N TYR A 295 6.79 -2.67 -20.35
CA TYR A 295 7.58 -3.80 -20.87
C TYR A 295 9.10 -3.54 -20.92
N LEU A 296 9.51 -2.26 -20.82
CA LEU A 296 10.87 -1.76 -21.03
C LEU A 296 11.76 -1.77 -19.78
N LEU A 297 11.24 -2.10 -18.58
CA LEU A 297 12.12 -2.40 -17.46
C LEU A 297 12.77 -3.75 -17.68
N LYS A 298 13.87 -3.75 -18.46
CA LYS A 298 14.91 -4.76 -18.39
C LYS A 298 15.36 -4.82 -16.93
N LEU A 299 14.77 -5.75 -16.18
CA LEU A 299 15.28 -6.12 -14.86
C LEU A 299 16.73 -6.54 -15.10
N SER A 300 17.69 -5.77 -14.57
CA SER A 300 19.06 -6.23 -14.51
C SER A 300 19.06 -7.58 -13.80
N SER A 301 19.71 -8.56 -14.41
CA SER A 301 19.65 -9.99 -14.10
C SER A 301 20.23 -10.39 -12.74
N LEU A 302 20.60 -9.42 -11.90
CA LEU A 302 21.50 -9.68 -10.77
C LEU A 302 20.82 -10.18 -9.49
N PHE A 303 19.49 -10.12 -9.33
CA PHE A 303 18.83 -10.47 -8.04
C PHE A 303 17.45 -11.14 -8.17
N LEU A 304 17.14 -11.78 -9.30
CA LEU A 304 15.86 -12.48 -9.47
C LEU A 304 15.95 -13.91 -8.94
N LEU A 305 15.36 -14.19 -7.77
CA LEU A 305 14.86 -15.54 -7.50
C LEU A 305 13.54 -15.71 -8.25
N LEU A 306 13.62 -16.07 -9.54
CA LEU A 306 12.45 -16.41 -10.35
C LEU A 306 11.86 -17.75 -9.88
N CYS A 307 11.00 -17.72 -8.87
CA CYS A 307 10.10 -18.85 -8.62
C CYS A 307 8.78 -18.56 -9.35
N SER A 308 8.43 -19.40 -10.32
CA SER A 308 7.08 -19.41 -10.90
C SER A 308 6.09 -19.68 -9.77
N VAL A 309 5.17 -18.76 -9.58
CA VAL A 309 4.09 -18.91 -8.61
C VAL A 309 2.95 -19.64 -9.32
N ASN A 310 2.78 -20.92 -9.00
CA ASN A 310 1.62 -21.73 -9.42
C ASN A 310 0.48 -21.67 -8.39
N GLU A 311 0.70 -21.00 -7.26
CA GLU A 311 -0.25 -20.86 -6.15
C GLU A 311 -1.01 -19.54 -6.23
N SER A 312 -2.07 -19.39 -5.42
CA SER A 312 -2.78 -18.12 -5.30
C SER A 312 -1.85 -17.01 -4.77
N VAL A 313 -1.91 -15.83 -5.41
CA VAL A 313 -1.14 -14.63 -5.02
C VAL A 313 -1.36 -14.29 -3.53
N ASP A 314 -2.59 -14.45 -3.05
CA ASP A 314 -2.98 -14.27 -1.64
C ASP A 314 -2.14 -15.16 -0.69
N LYS A 315 -1.96 -16.43 -1.04
CA LYS A 315 -1.18 -17.40 -0.23
C LYS A 315 0.31 -17.08 -0.21
N VAL A 316 0.84 -16.53 -1.30
CA VAL A 316 2.25 -16.11 -1.34
C VAL A 316 2.48 -14.94 -0.39
N PHE A 317 1.58 -13.94 -0.35
CA PHE A 317 1.70 -12.84 0.60
C PHE A 317 1.43 -13.24 2.06
N ILE A 318 0.76 -14.37 2.29
CA ILE A 318 0.62 -14.95 3.63
C ILE A 318 1.91 -15.66 4.05
N SER A 319 2.52 -16.43 3.16
CA SER A 319 3.73 -17.21 3.47
C SER A 319 5.02 -16.39 3.46
N ASP A 320 5.09 -15.34 2.65
CA ASP A 320 6.21 -14.42 2.55
C ASP A 320 5.70 -12.97 2.54
N PRO A 321 5.35 -12.40 3.71
CA PRO A 321 4.71 -11.10 3.80
C PRO A 321 5.59 -9.90 3.41
N GLU A 322 6.91 -10.09 3.30
CA GLU A 322 7.83 -9.04 2.84
C GLU A 322 8.02 -9.05 1.31
N CYS A 323 7.50 -10.05 0.60
CA CYS A 323 7.75 -10.22 -0.82
C CYS A 323 7.06 -9.18 -1.71
N VAL A 324 7.53 -9.12 -2.96
CA VAL A 324 6.90 -8.38 -4.05
C VAL A 324 6.66 -9.36 -5.19
N ILE A 325 5.46 -9.35 -5.77
CA ILE A 325 5.09 -10.27 -6.85
C ILE A 325 4.93 -9.49 -8.14
N ARG A 326 5.60 -9.95 -9.19
CA ARG A 326 5.36 -9.52 -10.57
C ARG A 326 4.33 -10.42 -11.22
N ILE A 327 3.20 -9.85 -11.63
CA ILE A 327 2.16 -10.53 -12.38
C ILE A 327 2.29 -10.13 -13.85
N SER A 328 2.23 -11.11 -14.75
CA SER A 328 2.27 -10.92 -16.20
C SER A 328 1.37 -11.94 -16.91
N PRO A 329 1.06 -11.78 -18.21
CA PRO A 329 0.28 -12.77 -18.95
C PRO A 329 0.90 -14.18 -18.95
N PHE A 330 2.21 -14.30 -18.75
CA PHE A 330 2.90 -15.60 -18.88
C PHE A 330 3.31 -16.21 -17.54
N ALA A 331 3.42 -15.41 -16.48
CA ALA A 331 3.89 -15.87 -15.18
C ALA A 331 3.50 -14.92 -14.05
N ALA A 332 3.43 -15.46 -12.84
CA ALA A 332 3.57 -14.71 -11.60
C ALA A 332 4.93 -15.06 -10.97
N LEU A 333 5.72 -14.06 -10.61
CA LEU A 333 7.10 -14.22 -10.17
C LEU A 333 7.33 -13.48 -8.87
N LYS A 334 7.91 -14.16 -7.88
CA LYS A 334 8.41 -13.49 -6.67
C LYS A 334 9.67 -12.69 -7.00
N LEU A 335 9.79 -11.47 -6.48
CA LEU A 335 10.94 -10.59 -6.65
C LEU A 335 11.69 -10.44 -5.33
N PHE A 336 13.02 -10.35 -5.41
CA PHE A 336 13.83 -9.90 -4.29
C PHE A 336 13.74 -8.38 -4.16
N THR A 337 13.55 -7.89 -2.93
CA THR A 337 13.55 -6.46 -2.60
C THR A 337 14.39 -6.20 -1.37
N TYR A 338 14.92 -4.98 -1.28
CA TYR A 338 15.58 -4.54 -0.05
C TYR A 338 14.58 -4.60 1.11
N ARG A 339 15.04 -5.14 2.24
CA ARG A 339 14.24 -5.23 3.44
C ARG A 339 13.83 -3.84 3.90
N THR A 340 12.54 -3.67 4.18
CA THR A 340 11.96 -2.42 4.68
C THR A 340 11.23 -2.72 5.98
N PRO A 341 11.88 -2.61 7.15
CA PRO A 341 11.27 -2.98 8.43
C PRO A 341 10.13 -2.03 8.84
N ILE A 342 9.06 -2.58 9.40
CA ILE A 342 7.92 -1.82 9.92
C ILE A 342 7.95 -1.77 11.46
N LEU A 343 8.78 -0.89 12.02
CA LEU A 343 8.95 -0.79 13.48
C LEU A 343 7.99 0.22 14.11
N TYR A 344 6.92 -0.28 14.75
CA TYR A 344 5.99 0.57 15.51
C TYR A 344 6.48 0.91 16.92
N LYS A 345 6.59 2.21 17.21
CA LYS A 345 7.09 2.76 18.50
C LYS A 345 6.10 3.69 19.21
N GLY A 346 4.86 3.79 18.73
CA GLY A 346 3.83 4.65 19.33
C GLY A 346 3.16 4.00 20.54
N ALA A 347 2.17 4.70 21.10
CA ALA A 347 1.39 4.22 22.25
C ALA A 347 0.58 2.96 21.89
N ARG A 348 0.51 2.00 22.80
CA ARG A 348 -0.22 0.74 22.61
C ARG A 348 -1.42 0.67 23.53
N ASP A 349 -2.45 -0.06 23.11
CA ASP A 349 -3.53 -0.45 24.00
C ASP A 349 -2.99 -1.23 25.21
N PRO A 350 -3.55 -1.07 26.43
CA PRO A 350 -3.14 -1.88 27.58
C PRO A 350 -3.27 -3.39 27.36
N ASN A 351 -4.20 -3.80 26.49
CA ASN A 351 -4.42 -5.19 26.11
C ASN A 351 -3.80 -5.50 24.73
N PHE A 352 -2.73 -4.79 24.34
CA PHE A 352 -1.97 -5.11 23.15
C PHE A 352 -1.47 -6.55 23.23
N ALA A 353 -2.18 -7.45 22.56
CA ALA A 353 -1.95 -8.87 22.58
C ALA A 353 -1.30 -9.33 21.27
N VAL A 354 -0.84 -10.58 21.25
CA VAL A 354 -0.61 -11.27 19.98
C VAL A 354 -1.98 -11.48 19.35
N VAL A 355 -2.17 -10.96 18.15
CA VAL A 355 -3.43 -11.14 17.40
C VAL A 355 -3.35 -12.46 16.66
N GLU A 356 -4.37 -13.30 16.83
CA GLU A 356 -4.56 -14.54 16.08
C GLU A 356 -5.09 -14.23 14.67
N TYR A 357 -4.29 -13.54 13.87
CA TYR A 357 -4.57 -13.25 12.47
C TYR A 357 -3.36 -13.61 11.62
N VAL A 358 -3.63 -14.32 10.53
CA VAL A 358 -2.66 -14.63 9.49
C VAL A 358 -3.31 -14.24 8.17
N GLY A 359 -2.72 -13.28 7.46
CA GLY A 359 -3.26 -12.76 6.21
C GLY A 359 -2.20 -12.06 5.36
N PRO A 360 -2.55 -11.67 4.13
CA PRO A 360 -1.61 -11.11 3.17
C PRO A 360 -0.86 -9.89 3.71
N GLY A 361 0.48 -9.96 3.69
CA GLY A 361 1.33 -8.84 4.11
C GLY A 361 1.30 -8.52 5.61
N PHE A 362 0.59 -9.32 6.43
CA PHE A 362 0.54 -9.11 7.88
C PHE A 362 1.76 -9.69 8.57
N ILE A 363 2.40 -8.88 9.41
CA ILE A 363 3.46 -9.32 10.33
C ILE A 363 3.18 -8.68 11.69
N THR A 364 3.21 -9.48 12.76
CA THR A 364 3.07 -8.94 14.10
C THR A 364 4.29 -8.10 14.49
N HIS A 365 4.12 -7.18 15.43
CA HIS A 365 5.23 -6.35 15.90
C HIS A 365 6.41 -7.17 16.46
N ASN A 366 6.11 -8.29 17.14
CA ASN A 366 7.13 -9.13 17.75
C ASN A 366 7.91 -9.90 16.68
N GLU A 367 7.23 -10.48 15.69
CA GLU A 367 7.88 -11.12 14.54
C GLU A 367 8.75 -10.13 13.77
N GLU A 368 8.25 -8.92 13.50
CA GLU A 368 9.01 -7.88 12.80
C GLU A 368 10.29 -7.48 13.55
N CYS A 369 10.24 -7.38 14.89
CA CYS A 369 11.43 -7.13 15.71
C CYS A 369 12.42 -8.29 15.64
N LEU A 370 11.94 -9.53 15.76
CA LEU A 370 12.79 -10.72 15.71
C LEU A 370 13.49 -10.84 14.35
N ILE A 371 12.77 -10.63 13.25
CA ILE A 371 13.35 -10.68 11.90
C ILE A 371 14.41 -9.58 11.73
N GLU A 372 14.15 -8.37 12.22
CA GLU A 372 15.12 -7.26 12.17
C GLU A 372 16.38 -7.54 13.00
N GLU A 373 16.25 -8.17 14.17
CA GLU A 373 17.40 -8.58 14.99
C GLU A 373 18.26 -9.63 14.26
N HIS A 374 17.65 -10.65 13.68
CA HIS A 374 18.36 -11.66 12.89
C HIS A 374 19.02 -11.06 11.66
N TYR A 375 18.34 -10.17 10.95
CA TYR A 375 18.89 -9.46 9.80
C TYR A 375 20.15 -8.68 10.18
N ARG A 376 20.10 -7.92 11.28
CA ARG A 376 21.28 -7.18 11.78
C ARG A 376 22.42 -8.08 12.19
N ALA A 377 22.14 -9.19 12.88
CA ALA A 377 23.16 -10.16 13.25
C ALA A 377 23.86 -10.74 12.01
N SER A 378 23.07 -11.16 11.00
CA SER A 378 23.62 -11.71 9.75
C SER A 378 24.48 -10.71 8.97
N CYS A 379 24.11 -9.42 8.98
CA CYS A 379 24.93 -8.37 8.36
C CYS A 379 26.18 -8.02 9.18
N MET A 380 26.21 -8.29 10.48
CA MET A 380 27.38 -8.09 11.34
C MET A 380 28.36 -9.27 11.30
N ASP A 381 27.84 -10.49 11.15
CA ASP A 381 28.63 -11.72 11.01
C ASP A 381 29.24 -11.87 9.61
N ALA A 382 28.62 -11.27 8.60
CA ALA A 382 29.24 -11.05 7.30
C ALA A 382 30.36 -9.99 7.45
N ASN A 383 31.58 -10.43 7.76
CA ASN A 383 32.77 -9.60 7.71
C ASN A 383 32.78 -8.77 6.41
N TYR A 384 33.08 -7.48 6.54
CA TYR A 384 33.08 -6.46 5.48
C TYR A 384 34.13 -6.70 4.36
N THR A 385 34.66 -7.92 4.24
CA THR A 385 35.67 -8.34 3.26
C THR A 385 35.12 -9.28 2.19
N ASP A 386 34.07 -10.08 2.46
CA ASP A 386 33.68 -11.15 1.53
C ASP A 386 32.59 -10.74 0.52
N ILE A 387 31.97 -9.57 0.68
CA ILE A 387 30.94 -9.06 -0.25
C ILE A 387 31.55 -8.24 -1.40
N MET A 388 32.84 -7.88 -1.33
CA MET A 388 33.52 -7.10 -2.37
C MET A 388 34.33 -7.96 -3.36
N GLU A 389 34.63 -9.23 -3.06
CA GLU A 389 35.38 -10.11 -3.98
C GLU A 389 34.51 -10.81 -5.05
N GLU A 390 33.19 -10.92 -4.86
CA GLU A 390 32.26 -11.39 -5.91
C GLU A 390 31.78 -10.30 -6.88
N ILE A 391 32.26 -9.06 -6.70
CA ILE A 391 32.03 -7.93 -7.62
C ILE A 391 33.33 -7.64 -8.38
N ALA A 392 33.97 -8.67 -8.93
CA ALA A 392 34.99 -8.53 -9.96
C ALA A 392 34.35 -8.79 -11.34
N PRO A 393 34.31 -7.80 -12.25
CA PRO A 393 33.72 -7.99 -13.57
C PRO A 393 34.71 -8.72 -14.47
N GLU A 394 34.76 -10.05 -14.42
CA GLU A 394 35.40 -10.82 -15.49
C GLU A 394 34.40 -11.23 -16.57
N SER A 395 34.79 -10.92 -17.82
CA SER A 395 34.18 -11.26 -19.11
C SER A 395 33.27 -10.24 -19.79
N VAL A 396 33.74 -8.98 -19.92
CA VAL A 396 33.45 -8.22 -21.14
C VAL A 396 34.32 -8.79 -22.27
N LEU A 397 33.72 -9.70 -23.04
CA LEU A 397 34.25 -10.11 -24.35
C LEU A 397 34.41 -8.87 -25.23
N SER A 398 35.64 -8.73 -25.72
CA SER A 398 36.11 -7.70 -26.62
C SER A 398 35.43 -7.77 -27.99
N LEU A 399 34.95 -6.61 -28.47
CA LEU A 399 34.76 -6.33 -29.89
C LEU A 399 35.47 -5.03 -30.27
N ASN A 400 36.79 -5.14 -30.41
CA ASN A 400 37.64 -4.65 -31.51
C ASN A 400 37.83 -3.11 -31.74
N PRO A 401 38.86 -2.67 -32.50
CA PRO A 401 40.20 -2.40 -31.97
C PRO A 401 40.73 -0.98 -32.25
N LYS A 402 41.88 -0.65 -31.62
CA LYS A 402 42.81 0.47 -31.89
C LYS A 402 42.37 1.87 -31.48
N ILE A 403 42.78 2.30 -30.29
CA ILE A 403 43.27 3.68 -30.07
C ILE A 403 44.54 3.60 -29.18
N ASP A 404 45.55 4.34 -29.62
CA ASP A 404 46.94 4.43 -29.18
C ASP A 404 47.10 4.95 -27.73
N PRO A 405 47.88 4.30 -26.84
CA PRO A 405 48.14 4.78 -25.50
C PRO A 405 49.31 5.79 -25.49
N SER A 406 49.05 7.01 -25.98
CA SER A 406 50.03 8.09 -25.91
C SER A 406 49.37 9.46 -25.73
N ILE A 407 48.52 9.61 -24.71
CA ILE A 407 48.18 10.93 -24.16
C ILE A 407 48.25 10.84 -22.63
N MET A 408 49.47 10.89 -22.12
CA MET A 408 49.76 11.45 -20.80
C MET A 408 49.59 12.96 -20.93
N CYS A 409 48.59 13.54 -20.25
CA CYS A 409 48.61 14.95 -19.94
C CYS A 409 48.22 15.16 -18.48
N SER A 410 49.25 15.59 -17.75
CA SER A 410 49.26 16.08 -16.39
C SER A 410 48.38 17.33 -16.21
N ASP A 411 48.01 17.57 -14.95
CA ASP A 411 47.51 18.83 -14.40
C ASP A 411 46.02 19.14 -14.55
N LEU A 412 45.24 18.69 -13.57
CA LEU A 412 43.97 19.32 -13.19
C LEU A 412 44.09 19.91 -11.78
N ASN A 413 44.30 21.23 -11.75
CA ASN A 413 44.22 22.06 -10.55
C ASN A 413 42.79 22.06 -10.00
N VAL A 414 42.62 21.67 -8.74
CA VAL A 414 41.36 21.77 -7.99
C VAL A 414 41.13 23.24 -7.59
N HIS A 415 40.12 23.89 -8.16
CA HIS A 415 39.64 25.21 -7.70
C HIS A 415 38.28 25.10 -6.99
N SER A 416 38.33 25.39 -5.68
CA SER A 416 37.28 25.76 -4.72
C SER A 416 35.93 25.00 -4.73
N MET A 417 35.69 24.23 -3.66
CA MET A 417 34.33 23.92 -3.18
C MET A 417 33.72 25.17 -2.53
N ARG A 418 32.56 25.62 -3.01
CA ARG A 418 31.70 26.57 -2.28
C ARG A 418 30.58 25.81 -1.57
N GLN A 419 30.67 25.75 -0.24
CA GLN A 419 29.63 25.19 0.62
C GLN A 419 28.55 26.26 0.86
N MET A 420 27.39 26.17 0.22
CA MET A 420 26.23 26.97 0.63
C MET A 420 25.61 26.34 1.88
N ARG A 421 25.80 27.00 3.04
CA ARG A 421 25.07 26.70 4.27
C ARG A 421 23.78 27.52 4.28
N ARG A 422 22.62 26.86 4.23
CA ARG A 422 21.38 27.42 4.76
C ARG A 422 21.14 26.79 6.12
N ASN A 423 21.16 27.62 7.17
CA ASN A 423 20.87 27.20 8.53
C ASN A 423 19.37 26.96 8.68
N CYS A 424 18.97 25.72 8.98
CA CYS A 424 17.69 25.38 9.57
C CYS A 424 17.97 24.43 10.74
N ASP A 425 17.80 24.93 11.96
CA ASP A 425 18.07 24.18 13.19
C ASP A 425 16.92 23.22 13.49
N HIS A 426 16.97 22.01 12.91
CA HIS A 426 16.60 20.70 13.50
C HIS A 426 16.48 19.64 12.38
N CYS A 427 17.03 18.44 12.63
CA CYS A 427 17.29 17.32 11.70
C CYS A 427 18.48 17.53 10.73
N LYS A 428 19.68 17.07 11.15
CA LYS A 428 20.83 16.93 10.24
C LYS A 428 20.69 15.65 9.40
N LEU A 429 20.00 15.74 8.26
CA LEU A 429 20.29 14.89 7.10
C LEU A 429 21.41 15.57 6.30
N HIS A 430 22.55 14.90 6.14
CA HIS A 430 23.59 15.39 5.25
C HIS A 430 23.30 14.89 3.83
N LEU A 431 22.70 15.75 3.00
CA LEU A 431 22.73 15.57 1.55
C LEU A 431 24.12 15.95 1.04
N LEU A 432 24.87 14.98 0.56
CA LEU A 432 26.04 15.23 -0.28
C LEU A 432 25.56 15.20 -1.72
N ARG A 433 25.60 16.37 -2.39
CA ARG A 433 25.44 16.47 -3.83
C ARG A 433 26.83 16.35 -4.46
N LEU A 434 27.04 15.29 -5.23
CA LEU A 434 28.24 15.12 -6.05
C LEU A 434 27.88 15.56 -7.48
N GLU A 435 28.37 16.73 -7.89
CA GLU A 435 28.29 17.18 -9.28
C GLU A 435 29.53 16.69 -10.03
N LEU A 436 29.39 15.63 -10.82
CA LEU A 436 30.43 15.19 -11.76
C LEU A 436 30.17 15.83 -13.12
N LYS A 437 31.07 16.74 -13.53
CA LYS A 437 31.09 17.29 -14.89
C LYS A 437 32.07 16.48 -15.74
N TYR A 438 31.55 15.82 -16.77
CA TYR A 438 32.35 15.21 -17.81
C TYR A 438 32.25 16.04 -19.09
N ASP A 439 33.40 16.31 -19.72
CA ASP A 439 33.48 16.92 -21.05
C ASP A 439 33.73 15.79 -22.07
N LEU A 440 32.65 15.33 -22.70
CA LEU A 440 32.74 14.50 -23.89
C LEU A 440 32.79 15.49 -25.06
N GLY A 441 33.90 15.53 -25.79
CA GLY A 441 34.27 16.56 -26.78
C GLY A 441 33.35 16.75 -28.00
N THR A 442 32.04 16.65 -27.84
CA THR A 442 31.01 17.23 -28.72
C THR A 442 29.86 17.73 -27.83
N GLN A 443 29.58 19.04 -27.93
CA GLN A 443 28.65 19.83 -27.12
C GLN A 443 27.42 19.08 -26.54
N ALA A 444 27.54 18.57 -25.31
CA ALA A 444 26.42 18.41 -24.36
C ALA A 444 26.97 18.03 -22.96
N LEU A 445 26.97 19.00 -22.03
CA LEU A 445 27.17 18.72 -20.60
C LEU A 445 25.96 17.92 -20.09
N LYS A 446 26.16 16.65 -19.73
CA LYS A 446 25.17 15.88 -18.95
C LYS A 446 25.54 15.93 -17.47
N LEU A 447 24.60 16.37 -16.64
CA LEU A 447 24.67 16.22 -15.18
C LEU A 447 24.24 14.80 -14.81
N LEU A 448 25.08 14.08 -14.07
CA LEU A 448 24.63 12.95 -13.25
C LEU A 448 24.50 13.44 -11.81
N ASP A 449 23.28 13.45 -11.28
CA ASP A 449 23.02 13.67 -9.86
C ASP A 449 23.03 12.32 -9.13
N PHE A 450 23.98 12.14 -8.21
CA PHE A 450 23.99 11.02 -7.27
C PHE A 450 23.50 11.49 -5.90
N HIS A 451 22.53 10.76 -5.33
CA HIS A 451 22.07 10.95 -3.95
C HIS A 451 22.45 9.74 -3.10
N ILE A 452 23.38 9.95 -2.17
CA ILE A 452 23.80 8.94 -1.19
C ILE A 452 23.23 9.33 0.17
N PHE A 453 22.40 8.46 0.76
CA PHE A 453 21.86 8.65 2.10
C PHE A 453 22.64 7.82 3.12
N PHE A 454 23.20 8.47 4.15
CA PHE A 454 23.73 7.80 5.33
C PHE A 454 22.69 7.77 6.44
N SER A 455 22.44 6.59 7.01
CA SER A 455 21.71 6.43 8.27
C SER A 455 22.58 6.95 9.43
N SER A 456 22.03 7.83 10.27
CA SER A 456 22.73 8.53 11.34
C SER A 456 23.09 7.68 12.58
N CYS A 457 23.26 6.36 12.45
CA CYS A 457 23.52 5.49 13.59
C CYS A 457 25.02 5.29 13.93
N PHE A 458 25.95 5.90 13.18
CA PHE A 458 27.40 5.63 13.34
C PHE A 458 28.29 6.84 13.71
N LEU A 459 27.72 7.98 14.10
CA LEU A 459 28.48 9.19 14.45
C LEU A 459 28.28 9.62 15.91
N GLN A 460 28.37 8.67 16.83
CA GLN A 460 28.63 8.96 18.24
C GLN A 460 29.64 7.97 18.83
N ARG A 461 30.92 8.10 18.44
CA ARG A 461 32.07 7.86 19.33
C ARG A 461 33.38 8.28 18.64
N ARG A 462 34.07 9.23 19.28
CA ARG A 462 35.47 9.68 19.09
C ARG A 462 35.87 10.19 17.70
N VAL A 463 35.65 11.49 17.47
CA VAL A 463 36.53 12.27 16.58
C VAL A 463 37.74 12.72 17.40
N THR A 464 38.82 11.95 17.35
CA THR A 464 40.17 12.48 17.62
C THR A 464 40.77 12.92 16.30
N ARG A 465 41.25 14.17 16.25
CA ARG A 465 41.90 14.78 15.08
C ARG A 465 42.97 13.86 14.50
N SER A 466 42.75 13.38 13.28
CA SER A 466 43.79 12.86 12.38
C SER A 466 43.46 13.33 10.97
N THR A 467 44.39 14.05 10.37
CA THR A 467 44.41 14.42 8.96
C THR A 467 44.59 13.17 8.12
N SER A 468 43.49 12.56 7.68
CA SER A 468 43.53 11.45 6.74
C SER A 468 42.73 11.85 5.50
N LYS A 469 43.41 12.00 4.37
CA LYS A 469 42.78 12.17 3.05
C LYS A 469 41.85 10.97 2.82
N VAL A 470 40.59 11.24 2.49
CA VAL A 470 39.68 10.21 1.97
C VAL A 470 39.94 10.11 0.48
N THR A 471 40.62 9.05 0.06
CA THR A 471 40.74 8.70 -1.36
C THR A 471 39.49 7.90 -1.73
N VAL A 472 38.69 8.41 -2.66
CA VAL A 472 37.60 7.66 -3.28
C VAL A 472 38.16 7.12 -4.58
N GLU A 473 38.54 5.85 -4.61
CA GLU A 473 38.81 5.15 -5.87
C GLU A 473 37.48 4.75 -6.48
N VAL A 474 37.24 5.24 -7.70
CA VAL A 474 36.08 4.87 -8.51
C VAL A 474 36.53 3.72 -9.40
N HIS A 475 36.00 2.53 -9.15
CA HIS A 475 36.08 1.37 -10.05
C HIS A 475 34.75 1.18 -10.75
#